data_AF-A0ABD1M0C9-F1
#
_entry.id   AF-A0ABD1M0C9-F1
#
_cell.length_a   1.000
_cell.length_b   1.000
_cell.length_c   1.000
_cell.angle_alpha   90.00
_cell.angle_beta   90.00
_cell.angle_gamma   90.00
#
_symmetry.space_group_name_H-M   'P 1'
#
loop_
_entity.id
_entity.type
_entity.pdbx_description
1 polymer ?
#
loop_
_entity_poly.entity_id
_entity_poly.type
_entity_poly.pdbx_seq_one_letter_code
_entity_poly.pdbx_strand_id
1 'polypeptide(L)'
;MKRSAGGEIAPTTRHYRSVSMDSFIGKLNFGNESPKLPPSPGQRTGLVSPGNGIDGSSSAFSLEFGNGEFSGPELKKIMANEKLAEIALSDPKRAKRILANRQSAARSKERKMRYISELEHKVQTLQTEATTLSAQLTLLQRDSAGLTNQNSELKFRLQSMEQQAKLRDALNEALTAEVQRLKLATAELSGDSHSSSCLIPQHSVNPLMFQHQHQQPPAASQQNIHHLQQQHQQQQQHQNGNANSNSDLKQ
;
A
#
# COMPACT_ATOMS: atom_id res chain seq x y z
N MET A 1 -16.89 -51.28 40.08
CA MET A 1 -18.07 -51.95 39.47
C MET A 1 -19.19 -50.90 39.35
N LYS A 2 -19.96 -50.69 38.28
CA LYS A 2 -20.01 -51.27 36.92
C LYS A 2 -21.01 -50.42 36.08
N ARG A 3 -20.53 -49.89 34.93
CA ARG A 3 -21.20 -49.63 33.62
C ARG A 3 -22.19 -48.46 33.39
N SER A 4 -21.87 -47.76 32.30
CA SER A 4 -22.55 -46.73 31.51
C SER A 4 -23.83 -47.17 30.79
N ALA A 5 -24.66 -46.19 30.38
CA ALA A 5 -24.94 -45.79 28.96
C ALA A 5 -26.39 -45.31 28.75
N GLY A 6 -26.58 -44.29 27.89
CA GLY A 6 -27.87 -44.02 27.25
C GLY A 6 -28.19 -42.56 26.91
N GLY A 7 -27.33 -41.88 26.15
CA GLY A 7 -27.62 -40.55 25.59
C GLY A 7 -27.16 -40.50 24.14
N GLU A 8 -28.10 -40.79 23.23
CA GLU A 8 -27.92 -40.81 21.79
C GLU A 8 -27.75 -39.37 21.26
N ILE A 9 -26.57 -39.01 20.74
CA ILE A 9 -26.36 -37.74 20.05
C ILE A 9 -26.09 -38.05 18.58
N ALA A 10 -27.12 -37.86 17.75
CA ALA A 10 -27.02 -37.94 16.32
C ALA A 10 -26.04 -36.89 15.76
N PRO A 11 -25.22 -37.21 14.74
CA PRO A 11 -24.38 -36.21 14.09
C PRO A 11 -25.22 -35.38 13.12
N THR A 12 -25.52 -34.12 13.46
CA THR A 12 -26.11 -33.19 12.49
C THR A 12 -25.01 -32.73 11.52
N THR A 13 -24.96 -33.33 10.33
CA THR A 13 -24.23 -32.80 9.17
C THR A 13 -24.85 -31.45 8.80
N ARG A 14 -24.30 -30.36 9.35
CA ARG A 14 -24.70 -29.00 8.98
C ARG A 14 -23.69 -28.45 7.99
N HIS A 15 -24.03 -28.53 6.71
CA HIS A 15 -23.24 -28.02 5.61
C HIS A 15 -23.31 -26.49 5.60
N TYR A 16 -22.28 -25.81 6.09
CA TYR A 16 -22.16 -24.36 5.92
C TYR A 16 -21.74 -24.06 4.49
N ARG A 17 -22.71 -23.66 3.65
CA ARG A 17 -22.42 -22.98 2.38
C ARG A 17 -22.16 -21.52 2.70
N SER A 18 -20.94 -21.06 2.51
CA SER A 18 -20.59 -19.64 2.54
C SER A 18 -21.38 -18.90 1.46
N VAL A 19 -22.13 -17.88 1.86
CA VAL A 19 -22.70 -16.87 0.98
C VAL A 19 -21.58 -15.95 0.50
N SER A 20 -21.46 -15.77 -0.81
CA SER A 20 -20.50 -14.85 -1.42
C SER A 20 -20.92 -13.41 -1.16
N MET A 21 -20.01 -12.59 -0.64
CA MET A 21 -20.18 -11.15 -0.50
C MET A 21 -19.52 -10.47 -1.71
N ASP A 22 -20.12 -10.64 -2.89
CA ASP A 22 -19.72 -9.91 -4.10
C ASP A 22 -20.89 -9.06 -4.57
N SER A 23 -20.96 -7.83 -4.08
CA SER A 23 -21.77 -6.73 -4.65
C SER A 23 -21.55 -5.44 -3.86
N PHE A 24 -20.33 -4.87 -3.90
CA PHE A 24 -20.16 -3.42 -3.72
C PHE A 24 -18.77 -2.92 -4.12
N ILE A 25 -18.31 -3.16 -5.37
CA ILE A 25 -17.35 -2.23 -5.99
C ILE A 25 -17.82 -1.95 -7.40
N GLY A 26 -18.13 -0.67 -7.64
CA GLY A 26 -18.69 -0.18 -8.88
C GLY A 26 -17.76 -0.38 -10.08
N LYS A 27 -18.43 -0.49 -11.22
CA LYS A 27 -17.92 -0.30 -12.59
C LYS A 27 -16.73 0.66 -12.67
N LEU A 28 -15.55 0.09 -12.89
CA LEU A 28 -14.49 0.73 -13.65
C LEU A 28 -14.16 -0.21 -14.81
N ASN A 29 -14.56 0.21 -16.01
CA ASN A 29 -14.23 -0.45 -17.27
C ASN A 29 -12.72 -0.33 -17.49
N PHE A 30 -12.02 -1.46 -17.51
CA PHE A 30 -10.68 -1.58 -18.08
C PHE A 30 -10.67 -2.72 -19.09
N GLY A 31 -9.94 -2.47 -20.17
CA GLY A 31 -10.09 -3.13 -21.46
C GLY A 31 -9.75 -4.62 -21.47
N ASN A 32 -10.56 -5.33 -22.26
CA ASN A 32 -10.18 -6.32 -23.26
C ASN A 32 -8.79 -6.96 -23.10
N GLU A 33 -8.70 -8.09 -22.38
CA GLU A 33 -7.92 -9.27 -22.78
C GLU A 33 -8.19 -10.41 -21.79
N SER A 34 -9.03 -11.38 -22.18
CA SER A 34 -9.22 -12.62 -21.42
C SER A 34 -8.30 -13.71 -21.99
N PRO A 35 -7.36 -14.27 -21.22
CA PRO A 35 -6.71 -15.50 -21.62
C PRO A 35 -7.70 -16.67 -21.51
N LYS A 36 -8.01 -17.24 -22.66
CA LYS A 36 -8.85 -18.44 -22.85
C LYS A 36 -8.22 -19.64 -22.14
N LEU A 37 -8.84 -20.12 -21.06
CA LEU A 37 -8.46 -21.38 -20.40
C LEU A 37 -9.14 -22.58 -21.10
N PRO A 38 -8.49 -23.76 -21.19
CA PRO A 38 -9.05 -24.95 -21.81
C PRO A 38 -10.11 -25.61 -20.91
N PRO A 39 -11.16 -26.25 -21.47
CA PRO A 39 -12.11 -27.02 -20.68
C PRO A 39 -11.45 -28.32 -20.17
N SER A 40 -11.51 -28.56 -18.86
CA SER A 40 -11.13 -29.86 -18.28
C SER A 40 -12.19 -30.94 -18.59
N PRO A 41 -11.80 -32.22 -18.77
CA PRO A 41 -12.68 -33.26 -19.27
C PRO A 41 -13.51 -33.87 -18.13
N GLY A 42 -14.82 -33.57 -18.13
CA GLY A 42 -15.80 -34.14 -17.21
C GLY A 42 -16.75 -35.11 -17.92
N GLN A 43 -16.60 -36.40 -17.60
CA GLN A 43 -17.56 -37.51 -17.61
C GLN A 43 -18.82 -37.41 -18.48
N ARG A 44 -18.89 -38.27 -19.51
CA ARG A 44 -20.13 -38.64 -20.22
C ARG A 44 -20.22 -40.16 -20.28
N THR A 45 -21.05 -40.72 -19.41
CA THR A 45 -21.63 -42.07 -19.55
C THR A 45 -22.71 -42.01 -20.61
N GLY A 46 -22.63 -42.85 -21.65
CA GLY A 46 -23.71 -42.96 -22.63
C GLY A 46 -23.38 -43.81 -23.85
N LEU A 47 -23.84 -45.06 -23.77
CA LEU A 47 -24.40 -45.89 -24.85
C LEU A 47 -23.46 -46.58 -25.87
N VAL A 48 -23.77 -47.87 -25.97
CA VAL A 48 -23.18 -48.97 -26.73
C VAL A 48 -23.64 -48.93 -28.19
N SER A 49 -22.76 -49.25 -29.14
CA SER A 49 -23.05 -50.16 -30.27
C SER A 49 -21.77 -50.55 -31.04
N PRO A 50 -21.76 -51.72 -31.71
CA PRO A 50 -20.57 -52.56 -31.88
C PRO A 50 -19.92 -52.42 -33.26
N GLY A 51 -18.59 -52.45 -33.30
CA GLY A 51 -17.82 -52.54 -34.53
C GLY A 51 -16.66 -53.51 -34.34
N ASN A 52 -16.69 -54.62 -35.07
CA ASN A 52 -15.66 -55.65 -35.07
C ASN A 52 -14.27 -55.05 -35.35
N GLY A 53 -13.33 -55.30 -34.43
CA GLY A 53 -11.92 -55.03 -34.59
C GLY A 53 -11.14 -55.99 -33.70
N ILE A 54 -10.67 -57.08 -34.29
CA ILE A 54 -9.94 -58.14 -33.63
C ILE A 54 -8.43 -57.81 -33.59
N ASP A 55 -7.99 -57.18 -32.51
CA ASP A 55 -6.73 -57.41 -31.80
C ASP A 55 -6.85 -56.56 -30.52
N GLY A 56 -6.44 -56.98 -29.33
CA GLY A 56 -5.14 -57.53 -28.99
C GLY A 56 -4.69 -56.79 -27.74
N SER A 57 -5.25 -57.18 -26.58
CA SER A 57 -4.76 -56.82 -25.23
C SER A 57 -4.94 -55.35 -24.78
N SER A 58 -5.92 -55.10 -23.91
CA SER A 58 -5.73 -54.33 -22.68
C SER A 58 -7.02 -54.22 -21.88
N SER A 59 -6.91 -54.27 -20.55
CA SER A 59 -7.98 -54.16 -19.55
C SER A 59 -8.77 -55.44 -19.25
N ALA A 60 -8.07 -56.58 -19.21
CA ALA A 60 -8.34 -57.46 -18.08
C ALA A 60 -8.01 -56.64 -16.82
N PHE A 61 -9.03 -56.34 -16.02
CA PHE A 61 -8.93 -56.02 -14.61
C PHE A 61 -8.26 -57.23 -13.95
N SER A 62 -6.95 -57.36 -14.17
CA SER A 62 -6.17 -58.56 -13.90
C SER A 62 -5.98 -58.62 -12.39
N LEU A 63 -6.93 -59.30 -11.77
CA LEU A 63 -6.97 -59.77 -10.40
C LEU A 63 -5.91 -60.89 -10.18
N GLU A 64 -4.72 -60.72 -10.75
CA GLU A 64 -3.62 -61.68 -10.74
C GLU A 64 -2.32 -61.06 -10.22
N PHE A 65 -2.41 -60.22 -9.19
CA PHE A 65 -1.27 -59.96 -8.29
C PHE A 65 -1.21 -61.02 -7.18
N GLY A 66 -1.27 -62.29 -7.58
CA GLY A 66 -1.08 -63.45 -6.71
C GLY A 66 0.37 -63.96 -6.72
N ASN A 67 1.11 -63.67 -7.79
CA ASN A 67 2.52 -64.00 -7.89
C ASN A 67 3.34 -62.74 -7.58
N GLY A 68 4.21 -62.84 -6.58
CA GLY A 68 5.04 -61.76 -6.05
C GLY A 68 6.09 -61.21 -7.01
N GLU A 69 5.69 -60.79 -8.21
CA GLU A 69 6.60 -60.20 -9.18
C GLU A 69 6.92 -58.77 -8.73
N PHE A 70 8.19 -58.60 -8.34
CA PHE A 70 8.79 -57.33 -7.97
C PHE A 70 9.32 -56.65 -9.23
N SER A 71 9.08 -55.34 -9.36
CA SER A 71 9.70 -54.56 -10.44
C SER A 71 11.22 -54.52 -10.27
N GLY A 72 11.99 -54.32 -11.35
CA GLY A 72 13.46 -54.22 -11.28
C GLY A 72 14.01 -53.29 -10.18
N PRO A 73 13.45 -52.08 -9.98
CA PRO A 73 13.83 -51.20 -8.86
C PRO A 73 13.41 -51.72 -7.49
N GLU A 74 12.32 -52.48 -7.39
CA GLU A 74 11.87 -53.12 -6.15
C GLU A 74 12.82 -54.25 -5.77
N LEU A 75 13.20 -55.10 -6.74
CA LEU A 75 14.15 -56.18 -6.53
C LEU A 75 15.51 -55.64 -6.05
N LYS A 76 16.01 -54.56 -6.65
CA LYS A 76 17.23 -53.87 -6.16
C LYS A 76 17.09 -53.42 -4.70
N LYS A 77 15.95 -52.85 -4.32
CA LYS A 77 15.69 -52.42 -2.92
C LYS A 77 15.58 -53.59 -1.95
N ILE A 78 15.06 -54.72 -2.42
CA ILE A 78 14.96 -55.96 -1.64
C ILE A 78 16.35 -56.55 -1.44
N MET A 79 17.14 -56.73 -2.50
CA MET A 79 18.51 -57.25 -2.43
C MET A 79 19.44 -56.37 -1.59
N ALA A 80 19.21 -55.05 -1.58
CA ALA A 80 19.98 -54.11 -0.77
C ALA A 80 19.67 -54.18 0.74
N ASN A 81 18.64 -54.93 1.16
CA ASN A 81 18.25 -55.03 2.56
C ASN A 81 17.96 -56.48 2.94
N GLU A 82 18.89 -57.11 3.65
CA GLU A 82 18.82 -58.54 4.03
C GLU A 82 17.49 -58.93 4.69
N LYS A 83 16.99 -58.12 5.63
CA LYS A 83 15.69 -58.36 6.28
C LYS A 83 14.52 -58.28 5.31
N LEU A 84 14.57 -57.37 4.33
CA LEU A 84 13.53 -57.27 3.31
C LEU A 84 13.62 -58.41 2.29
N ALA A 85 14.81 -58.89 1.98
CA ALA A 85 15.03 -60.08 1.16
C ALA A 85 14.48 -61.35 1.83
N GLU A 86 14.76 -61.54 3.12
CA GLU A 86 14.20 -62.65 3.91
C GLU A 86 12.66 -62.61 3.96
N ILE A 87 12.09 -61.41 4.15
CA ILE A 87 10.63 -61.21 4.11
C ILE A 87 10.09 -61.48 2.71
N ALA A 88 10.79 -61.10 1.64
CA ALA A 88 10.34 -61.34 0.27
C ALA A 88 10.33 -62.84 -0.09
N LEU A 89 11.29 -63.62 0.43
CA LEU A 89 11.35 -65.08 0.29
C LEU A 89 10.23 -65.78 1.08
N SER A 90 9.92 -65.29 2.28
CA SER A 90 8.91 -65.89 3.17
C SER A 90 7.48 -65.45 2.84
N ASP A 91 7.28 -64.17 2.55
CA ASP A 91 5.98 -63.53 2.26
C ASP A 91 6.17 -62.35 1.26
N PRO A 92 6.11 -62.62 -0.06
CA PRO A 92 6.31 -61.59 -1.07
C PRO A 92 5.24 -60.49 -1.05
N LYS A 93 4.02 -60.80 -0.61
CA LYS A 93 2.92 -59.82 -0.49
C LYS A 93 3.20 -58.81 0.61
N ARG A 94 3.75 -59.26 1.74
CA ARG A 94 4.20 -58.38 2.82
C ARG A 94 5.37 -57.51 2.39
N ALA A 95 6.37 -58.07 1.70
CA ALA A 95 7.48 -57.28 1.16
C ALA A 95 6.99 -56.17 0.21
N LYS A 96 6.03 -56.48 -0.67
CA LYS A 96 5.42 -55.50 -1.59
C LYS A 96 4.68 -54.38 -0.83
N ARG A 97 3.93 -54.71 0.22
CA ARG A 97 3.29 -53.72 1.10
C ARG A 97 4.30 -52.80 1.79
N ILE A 98 5.42 -53.35 2.27
CA ILE A 98 6.49 -52.56 2.91
C ILE A 98 7.07 -51.56 1.91
N LEU A 99 7.37 -52.00 0.69
CA LEU A 99 7.90 -51.12 -0.36
C LEU A 99 6.91 -50.01 -0.74
N ALA A 100 5.63 -50.35 -0.92
CA ALA A 100 4.57 -49.38 -1.20
C ALA A 100 4.42 -48.35 -0.07
N ASN A 101 4.41 -48.79 1.20
CA ASN A 101 4.34 -47.89 2.35
C ASN A 101 5.58 -47.02 2.50
N ARG A 102 6.78 -47.55 2.24
CA ARG A 102 8.01 -46.75 2.21
C ARG A 102 7.93 -45.66 1.14
N GLN A 103 7.44 -45.99 -0.06
CA GLN A 103 7.27 -45.02 -1.14
C GLN A 103 6.24 -43.94 -0.79
N SER A 104 5.09 -44.31 -0.23
CA SER A 104 4.07 -43.34 0.17
C SER A 104 4.54 -42.47 1.34
N ALA A 105 5.23 -43.04 2.33
CA ALA A 105 5.84 -42.29 3.43
C ALA A 105 6.90 -41.29 2.93
N ALA A 106 7.75 -41.70 1.98
CA ALA A 106 8.73 -40.81 1.34
C ALA A 106 8.06 -39.63 0.63
N ARG A 107 7.02 -39.89 -0.18
CA ARG A 107 6.23 -38.83 -0.85
C ARG A 107 5.52 -37.92 0.16
N SER A 108 4.96 -38.47 1.25
CA SER A 108 4.32 -37.68 2.29
C SER A 108 5.32 -36.76 3.00
N LYS A 109 6.52 -37.27 3.32
CA LYS A 109 7.60 -36.46 3.90
C LYS A 109 8.04 -35.35 2.94
N GLU A 110 8.21 -35.67 1.66
CA GLU A 110 8.55 -34.70 0.62
C GLU A 110 7.50 -33.59 0.51
N ARG A 111 6.21 -33.94 0.44
CA ARG A 111 5.12 -32.94 0.38
C ARG A 111 5.11 -32.05 1.61
N LYS A 112 5.28 -32.63 2.80
CA LYS A 112 5.35 -31.85 4.05
C LYS A 112 6.56 -30.92 4.07
N MET A 113 7.72 -31.39 3.61
CA MET A 113 8.94 -30.58 3.53
C MET A 113 8.77 -29.41 2.56
N ARG A 114 8.21 -29.64 1.37
CA ARG A 114 7.89 -28.55 0.42
C ARG A 114 6.93 -27.54 1.02
N TYR A 115 5.85 -28.00 1.65
CA TYR A 115 4.88 -27.11 2.31
C TYR A 115 5.52 -26.26 3.40
N ILE A 116 6.42 -26.83 4.20
CA ILE A 116 7.17 -26.06 5.22
C ILE A 116 8.01 -24.97 4.55
N SER A 117 8.80 -25.30 3.53
CA SER A 117 9.62 -24.31 2.81
C SER A 117 8.79 -23.23 2.11
N GLU A 118 7.64 -23.59 1.54
CA GLU A 118 6.70 -22.63 0.94
C GLU A 118 6.15 -21.65 1.99
N LEU A 119 5.80 -22.14 3.18
CA LEU A 119 5.37 -21.30 4.29
C LEU A 119 6.48 -20.39 4.80
N GLU A 120 7.69 -20.91 4.98
CA GLU A 120 8.86 -20.13 5.40
C GLU A 120 9.15 -19.00 4.41
N HIS A 121 9.14 -19.32 3.10
CA HIS A 121 9.30 -18.32 2.06
C HIS A 121 8.16 -17.27 2.10
N LYS A 122 6.91 -17.70 2.29
CA LYS A 122 5.78 -16.77 2.36
C LYS A 122 5.86 -15.84 3.55
N VAL A 123 6.30 -16.32 4.71
CA VAL A 123 6.57 -15.49 5.89
C VAL A 123 7.64 -14.45 5.58
N GLN A 124 8.76 -14.87 5.00
CA GLN A 124 9.85 -13.95 4.62
C GLN A 124 9.37 -12.88 3.63
N THR A 125 8.60 -13.26 2.61
CA THR A 125 8.03 -12.33 1.64
C THR A 125 7.10 -11.33 2.32
N LEU A 126 6.14 -11.79 3.13
CA LEU A 126 5.20 -10.92 3.84
C LEU A 126 5.90 -9.97 4.82
N GLN A 127 6.94 -10.42 5.51
CA GLN A 127 7.76 -9.55 6.38
C GLN A 127 8.49 -8.46 5.59
N THR A 128 9.02 -8.80 4.42
CA THR A 128 9.69 -7.84 3.53
C THR A 128 8.70 -6.82 2.98
N GLU A 129 7.52 -7.27 2.55
CA GLU A 129 6.42 -6.41 2.12
C GLU A 129 5.97 -5.47 3.26
N ALA A 130 5.77 -5.99 4.47
CA ALA A 130 5.39 -5.18 5.63
C ALA A 130 6.43 -4.11 5.95
N THR A 131 7.72 -4.45 5.89
CA THR A 131 8.82 -3.49 6.10
C THR A 131 8.81 -2.41 5.02
N THR A 132 8.64 -2.80 3.76
CA THR A 132 8.62 -1.88 2.61
C THR A 132 7.42 -0.94 2.68
N LEU A 133 6.24 -1.44 3.04
CA LEU A 133 5.03 -0.63 3.22
C LEU A 133 5.17 0.32 4.41
N SER A 134 5.81 -0.12 5.50
CA SER A 134 6.07 0.74 6.67
C SER A 134 7.01 1.90 6.35
N ALA A 135 8.04 1.65 5.55
CA ALA A 135 8.93 2.70 5.06
C ALA A 135 8.19 3.72 4.18
N GLN A 136 7.35 3.25 3.26
CA GLN A 136 6.52 4.13 2.42
C GLN A 136 5.55 4.97 3.24
N LEU A 137 4.89 4.38 4.25
CA LEU A 137 4.00 5.09 5.15
C LEU A 137 4.73 6.21 5.89
N THR A 138 5.92 5.92 6.42
CA THR A 138 6.74 6.91 7.14
C THR A 138 7.12 8.08 6.24
N LEU A 139 7.50 7.80 4.98
CA LEU A 139 7.82 8.84 3.99
C LEU A 139 6.60 9.74 3.73
N LEU A 140 5.44 9.15 3.45
CA LEU A 140 4.21 9.90 3.18
C LEU A 140 3.73 10.71 4.38
N GLN A 141 3.88 10.18 5.60
CA GLN A 141 3.57 10.92 6.83
C GLN A 141 4.45 12.16 6.97
N ARG A 142 5.75 12.03 6.72
CA ARG A 142 6.70 13.14 6.74
C ARG A 142 6.36 14.19 5.69
N ASP A 143 6.07 13.77 4.46
CA ASP A 143 5.72 14.67 3.35
C ASP A 143 4.41 15.42 3.64
N SER A 144 3.39 14.71 4.16
CA SER A 144 2.11 15.31 4.56
C SER A 144 2.27 16.36 5.67
N ALA A 145 3.09 16.07 6.68
CA ALA A 145 3.41 17.04 7.72
C ALA A 145 4.14 18.28 7.13
N GLY A 146 5.10 18.04 6.22
CA GLY A 146 5.82 19.10 5.52
C GLY A 146 4.89 20.02 4.71
N LEU A 147 3.99 19.43 3.91
CA LEU A 147 3.00 20.18 3.13
C LEU A 147 2.01 20.93 4.02
N THR A 148 1.61 20.34 5.15
CA THR A 148 0.73 21.01 6.13
C THR A 148 1.41 22.25 6.71
N ASN A 149 2.69 22.16 7.06
CA ASN A 149 3.46 23.29 7.55
C ASN A 149 3.59 24.40 6.49
N GLN A 150 3.97 24.05 5.25
CA GLN A 150 4.02 25.00 4.14
C GLN A 150 2.67 25.66 3.88
N ASN A 151 1.57 24.91 3.94
CA ASN A 151 0.23 25.44 3.78
C ASN A 151 -0.12 26.45 4.89
N SER A 152 0.26 26.15 6.13
CA SER A 152 0.05 27.07 7.26
C SER A 152 0.84 28.37 7.08
N GLU A 153 2.11 28.29 6.66
CA GLU A 153 2.97 29.45 6.41
C GLU A 153 2.40 30.33 5.29
N LEU A 154 1.98 29.73 4.18
CA LEU A 154 1.37 30.45 3.07
C LEU A 154 0.07 31.15 3.49
N LYS A 155 -0.76 30.50 4.33
CA LYS A 155 -1.96 31.12 4.91
C LYS A 155 -1.62 32.32 5.77
N PHE A 156 -0.64 32.21 6.66
CA PHE A 156 -0.20 33.34 7.49
C PHE A 156 0.34 34.49 6.64
N ARG A 157 1.14 34.18 5.62
CA ARG A 157 1.67 35.19 4.69
C ARG A 157 0.54 35.89 3.93
N LEU A 158 -0.44 35.13 3.43
CA LEU A 158 -1.60 35.69 2.74
C LEU A 158 -2.40 36.63 3.65
N GLN A 159 -2.67 36.22 4.90
CA GLN A 159 -3.38 37.04 5.87
C GLN A 159 -2.62 38.34 6.19
N SER A 160 -1.29 38.26 6.35
CA SER A 160 -0.45 39.43 6.57
C SER A 160 -0.49 40.40 5.39
N MET A 161 -0.41 39.88 4.16
CA MET A 161 -0.53 40.69 2.94
C MET A 161 -1.90 41.35 2.82
N GLU A 162 -2.98 40.63 3.18
CA GLU A 162 -4.34 41.18 3.19
C GLU A 162 -4.48 42.34 4.19
N GLN A 163 -3.91 42.20 5.39
CA GLN A 163 -3.88 43.28 6.39
C GLN A 163 -3.10 44.48 5.87
N GLN A 164 -1.94 44.25 5.23
CA GLN A 164 -1.14 45.33 4.65
C GLN A 164 -1.88 46.06 3.52
N ALA A 165 -2.62 45.34 2.68
CA ALA A 165 -3.45 45.94 1.63
C ALA A 165 -4.54 46.83 2.23
N LYS A 166 -5.28 46.35 3.24
CA LYS A 166 -6.31 47.14 3.94
C LYS A 166 -5.76 48.45 4.53
N LEU A 167 -4.57 48.39 5.14
CA LEU A 167 -3.91 49.59 5.66
C LEU A 167 -3.54 50.57 4.54
N ARG A 168 -3.02 50.07 3.40
CA ARG A 168 -2.72 50.93 2.25
C ARG A 168 -3.97 51.56 1.65
N ASP A 169 -5.06 50.81 1.54
CA ASP A 169 -6.32 51.32 1.02
C ASP A 169 -6.89 52.43 1.91
N ALA A 170 -6.88 52.22 3.24
CA ALA A 170 -7.31 53.24 4.20
C ALA A 170 -6.44 54.51 4.14
N LEU A 171 -5.11 54.38 3.97
CA LEU A 171 -4.21 55.52 3.79
C LEU A 171 -4.47 56.26 2.47
N ASN A 172 -4.70 55.53 1.37
CA ASN A 172 -5.03 56.12 0.08
C ASN A 172 -6.37 56.87 0.12
N GLU A 173 -7.38 56.31 0.79
CA GLU A 173 -8.68 56.96 0.99
C GLU A 173 -8.53 58.26 1.80
N ALA A 174 -7.81 58.21 2.93
CA ALA A 174 -7.55 59.38 3.76
C ALA A 174 -6.79 60.49 2.99
N LEU A 175 -5.76 60.13 2.23
CA LEU A 175 -5.01 61.08 1.40
C LEU A 175 -5.90 61.67 0.30
N THR A 176 -6.74 60.85 -0.34
CA THR A 176 -7.67 61.33 -1.37
C THR A 176 -8.68 62.31 -0.78
N ALA A 177 -9.21 62.03 0.41
CA ALA A 177 -10.09 62.93 1.13
C ALA A 177 -9.40 64.27 1.46
N GLU A 178 -8.14 64.23 1.91
CA GLU A 178 -7.38 65.44 2.22
C GLU A 178 -7.10 66.28 0.97
N VAL A 179 -6.75 65.65 -0.15
CA VAL A 179 -6.60 66.34 -1.44
C VAL A 179 -7.91 67.01 -1.87
N GLN A 180 -9.06 66.33 -1.69
CA GLN A 180 -10.36 66.93 -1.99
C GLN A 180 -10.66 68.13 -1.09
N ARG A 181 -10.40 68.02 0.22
CA ARG A 181 -10.57 69.10 1.19
C ARG A 181 -9.73 70.33 0.83
N LEU A 182 -8.45 70.12 0.50
CA LEU A 182 -7.54 71.19 0.08
C LEU A 182 -7.98 71.86 -1.23
N LYS A 183 -8.51 71.09 -2.19
CA LYS A 183 -9.08 71.64 -3.43
C LYS A 183 -10.27 72.57 -3.16
N LEU A 184 -11.18 72.18 -2.27
CA LEU A 184 -12.33 73.00 -1.89
C LEU A 184 -11.89 74.30 -1.17
N ALA A 185 -10.98 74.19 -0.19
CA ALA A 185 -10.47 75.37 0.53
C ALA A 185 -9.76 76.37 -0.39
N THR A 186 -9.02 75.89 -1.41
CA THR A 186 -8.38 76.75 -2.42
C THR A 186 -9.40 77.43 -3.33
N ALA A 187 -10.48 76.73 -3.69
CA ALA A 187 -11.56 77.28 -4.52
C ALA A 187 -12.33 78.38 -3.78
N GLU A 188 -12.61 78.22 -2.48
CA GLU A 188 -13.26 79.24 -1.65
C GLU A 188 -12.38 80.49 -1.46
N LEU A 189 -11.07 80.31 -1.24
CA LEU A 189 -10.13 81.44 -1.14
C LEU A 189 -10.00 82.24 -2.45
N SER A 190 -10.28 81.60 -3.59
CA SER A 190 -10.27 82.23 -4.91
C SER A 190 -11.58 82.98 -5.22
N GLY A 191 -12.64 82.80 -4.42
CA GLY A 191 -13.95 83.43 -4.60
C GLY A 191 -14.07 84.86 -4.09
N ASP A 192 -13.20 85.28 -3.16
CA ASP A 192 -13.31 86.57 -2.44
C ASP A 192 -12.26 87.63 -2.83
N SER A 193 -11.52 87.43 -3.93
CA SER A 193 -10.59 88.44 -4.45
C SER A 193 -10.98 88.86 -5.86
N HIS A 194 -11.62 90.02 -5.95
CA HIS A 194 -11.68 90.79 -7.20
C HIS A 194 -10.27 90.93 -7.79
N SER A 195 -10.13 90.52 -9.05
CA SER A 195 -9.12 91.01 -9.98
C SER A 195 -7.67 90.98 -9.47
N SER A 196 -6.94 89.90 -9.73
CA SER A 196 -5.63 89.95 -10.39
C SER A 196 -5.07 88.54 -10.61
N SER A 197 -4.86 88.22 -11.89
CA SER A 197 -3.88 87.28 -12.44
C SER A 197 -3.05 86.49 -11.41
N CYS A 198 -3.32 85.18 -11.28
CA CYS A 198 -2.30 84.24 -10.84
C CYS A 198 -2.24 83.09 -11.85
N LEU A 199 -1.21 83.15 -12.69
CA LEU A 199 -0.79 82.08 -13.58
C LEU A 199 -0.57 80.81 -12.75
N ILE A 200 -1.41 79.80 -12.93
CA ILE A 200 -1.15 78.45 -12.43
C ILE A 200 -0.23 77.78 -13.45
N PRO A 201 1.03 77.42 -13.11
CA PRO A 201 1.75 76.46 -13.92
C PRO A 201 1.04 75.11 -13.76
N GLN A 202 0.41 74.65 -14.85
CA GLN A 202 0.03 73.25 -15.07
C GLN A 202 1.29 72.39 -14.93
N HIS A 203 1.60 71.96 -13.71
CA HIS A 203 2.59 70.94 -13.49
C HIS A 203 1.92 69.60 -13.81
N SER A 204 2.15 69.14 -15.04
CA SER A 204 1.90 67.77 -15.46
C SER A 204 2.64 66.83 -14.50
N VAL A 205 1.93 66.28 -13.53
CA VAL A 205 2.45 65.23 -12.66
C VAL A 205 2.43 63.95 -13.47
N ASN A 206 3.58 63.63 -14.05
CA ASN A 206 3.78 62.45 -14.89
C ASN A 206 3.50 61.18 -14.05
N PRO A 207 2.45 60.38 -14.34
CA PRO A 207 2.07 59.23 -13.50
C PRO A 207 3.09 58.09 -13.49
N LEU A 208 4.06 58.11 -14.41
CA LEU A 208 5.01 57.01 -14.61
C LEU A 208 6.14 56.93 -13.58
N MET A 209 6.39 57.96 -12.77
CA MET A 209 7.43 57.88 -11.74
C MET A 209 7.03 57.07 -10.51
N PHE A 210 5.73 56.95 -10.20
CA PHE A 210 5.26 56.14 -9.07
C PHE A 210 5.20 54.64 -9.37
N GLN A 211 5.27 54.22 -10.64
CA GLN A 211 5.25 52.80 -11.00
C GLN A 211 6.65 52.15 -10.87
N HIS A 212 7.73 52.91 -11.05
CA HIS A 212 9.08 52.34 -11.10
C HIS A 212 9.73 52.09 -9.72
N GLN A 213 9.14 52.57 -8.62
CA GLN A 213 9.66 52.34 -7.27
C GLN A 213 9.04 51.10 -6.58
N HIS A 214 8.58 50.10 -7.35
CA HIS A 214 8.05 48.84 -6.81
C HIS A 214 8.88 47.60 -7.15
N GLN A 215 10.09 47.76 -7.71
CA GLN A 215 10.98 46.64 -8.05
C GLN A 215 12.17 46.42 -7.12
N GLN A 216 12.32 47.17 -6.02
CA GLN A 216 13.32 46.80 -5.01
C GLN A 216 12.70 45.86 -3.97
N PRO A 217 13.22 44.62 -3.79
CA PRO A 217 12.80 43.76 -2.71
C PRO A 217 13.19 44.43 -1.38
N PRO A 218 12.30 44.49 -0.37
CA PRO A 218 12.66 45.05 0.92
C PRO A 218 13.68 44.11 1.58
N ALA A 219 14.94 44.54 1.65
CA ALA A 219 16.02 43.81 2.32
C ALA A 219 15.73 43.56 3.83
N ALA A 220 14.75 44.25 4.41
CA ALA A 220 14.29 44.06 5.78
C ALA A 220 13.55 42.73 6.01
N SER A 221 12.93 42.12 4.99
CA SER A 221 12.25 40.82 5.16
C SER A 221 13.22 39.63 5.12
N GLN A 222 14.38 39.76 4.46
CA GLN A 222 15.41 38.71 4.48
C GLN A 222 16.08 38.56 5.85
N GLN A 223 16.30 39.66 6.60
CA GLN A 223 16.87 39.56 7.95
C GLN A 223 15.93 38.86 8.93
N ASN A 224 14.62 39.09 8.81
CA ASN A 224 13.64 38.45 9.69
C ASN A 224 13.51 36.94 9.39
N ILE A 225 13.57 36.54 8.11
CA ILE A 225 13.60 35.11 7.72
C ILE A 225 14.87 34.41 8.22
N HIS A 226 16.03 35.06 8.14
CA HIS A 226 17.30 34.46 8.64
C HIS A 226 17.29 34.31 10.16
N HIS A 227 16.70 35.26 10.89
CA HIS A 227 16.59 35.18 12.34
C HIS A 227 15.62 34.09 12.80
N LEU A 228 14.47 33.96 12.13
CA LEU A 228 13.47 32.93 12.47
C LEU A 228 13.95 31.52 12.13
N GLN A 229 14.73 31.36 11.05
CA GLN A 229 15.35 30.08 10.68
C GLN A 229 16.46 29.66 11.66
N GLN A 230 17.22 30.62 12.21
CA GLN A 230 18.25 30.32 13.21
C GLN A 230 17.65 29.88 14.56
N GLN A 231 16.50 30.44 14.95
CA GLN A 231 15.81 30.05 16.19
C GLN A 231 15.21 28.63 16.10
N HIS A 232 14.71 28.22 14.93
CA HIS A 232 14.20 26.86 14.73
C HIS A 232 15.30 25.78 14.77
N GLN A 233 16.53 26.13 14.35
CA GLN A 233 17.65 25.19 14.34
C GLN A 233 18.22 24.91 15.73
N GLN A 234 18.15 25.87 16.66
CA GLN A 234 18.50 25.62 18.07
C GLN A 234 17.46 24.76 18.80
N GLN A 235 16.18 24.84 18.44
CA GLN A 235 15.14 24.06 19.12
C GLN A 235 15.16 22.56 18.75
N GLN A 236 15.67 22.19 17.57
CA GLN A 236 15.88 20.79 17.20
C GLN A 236 17.08 20.13 17.89
N GLN A 237 18.13 20.89 18.24
CA GLN A 237 19.27 20.31 18.98
C GLN A 237 18.92 19.94 20.43
N HIS A 238 17.98 20.64 21.07
CA HIS A 238 17.56 20.31 22.44
C HIS A 238 16.62 19.09 22.51
N GLN A 239 15.86 18.77 21.46
CA GLN A 239 15.07 17.53 21.46
C GLN A 239 15.91 16.28 21.16
N ASN A 240 17.00 16.41 20.39
CA ASN A 240 17.87 15.26 20.08
C ASN A 240 18.89 14.95 21.17
N GLY A 241 19.12 15.87 22.12
CA GLY A 241 20.01 15.66 23.27
C GLY A 241 19.39 14.87 24.43
N ASN A 242 18.06 14.69 24.45
CA ASN A 242 17.35 14.08 25.60
C ASN A 242 16.96 12.61 25.38
N ALA A 243 17.31 12.02 24.23
CA ALA A 243 17.00 10.63 23.90
C ALA A 243 18.13 9.64 24.24
N ASN A 244 19.30 10.12 24.71
CA ASN A 244 20.50 9.29 24.84
C ASN A 244 21.02 9.09 26.28
N SER A 245 20.22 9.37 27.31
CA SER A 245 20.64 9.24 28.72
C SER A 245 19.77 8.31 29.57
N ASN A 246 18.99 7.40 28.98
CA ASN A 246 18.11 6.50 29.74
C ASN A 246 18.18 5.02 29.31
N SER A 247 19.36 4.55 28.95
CA SER A 247 19.61 3.14 28.67
C SER A 247 20.86 2.63 29.40
N ASP A 248 20.95 2.84 30.70
CA ASP A 248 21.85 2.08 31.58
C ASP A 248 21.33 2.15 33.01
N LEU A 249 20.57 1.14 33.43
CA LEU A 249 20.58 0.53 34.77
C LEU A 249 19.44 -0.51 34.85
N LYS A 250 19.80 -1.77 34.66
CA LYS A 250 19.22 -2.92 35.39
C LYS A 250 20.09 -4.15 35.19
N GLN A 251 20.98 -4.36 36.17
CA GLN A 251 21.31 -5.69 36.67
C GLN A 251 20.11 -6.22 37.47
#